data_AF-A0A1X7GPE8-F1
#
_entry.id   AF-A0A1X7GPE8-F1
#
_cell.length_a   1.000
_cell.length_b   1.000
_cell.length_c   1.000
_cell.angle_alpha   90.00
_cell.angle_beta   90.00
_cell.angle_gamma   90.00
#
_symmetry.space_group_name_H-M   'P 1'
#
loop_
_entity.id
_entity.type
_entity.pdbx_description
1 polymer ?
#
loop_
_entity_poly.entity_id
_entity_poly.type
_entity_poly.pdbx_seq_one_letter_code
_entity_poly.pdbx_strand_id
1 'polypeptide(L)'
;MTATGGDGEVLFEFQRVGSYLRVTAIDAKTGVEVTVAGPATGSQELLKRTAINKLRFVQNKNAEGGSPAGGAGKPGPKGRGGLY
;
A
#
# COMPACT_ATOMS: atom_id res chain seq x y z
N MET A 1 21.25 16.44 10.76
CA MET A 1 21.33 15.06 10.26
C MET A 1 20.53 15.03 8.96
N THR A 2 21.21 15.34 7.87
CA THR A 2 20.64 15.58 6.53
C THR A 2 20.49 14.25 5.80
N ALA A 3 19.31 13.97 5.25
CA ALA A 3 19.05 12.78 4.44
C ALA A 3 19.94 12.80 3.20
N THR A 4 20.84 11.83 3.09
CA THR A 4 21.72 11.63 1.94
C THR A 4 20.88 11.20 0.75
N GLY A 5 20.81 12.07 -0.26
CA GLY A 5 20.32 11.71 -1.59
C GLY A 5 21.21 10.64 -2.21
N GLY A 6 20.64 9.45 -2.41
CA GLY A 6 21.30 8.31 -3.04
C GLY A 6 20.42 7.06 -3.02
N ASP A 7 19.72 6.84 -1.92
CA ASP A 7 18.82 5.71 -1.70
C ASP A 7 17.37 6.24 -1.73
N GLY A 8 16.53 5.69 -2.62
CA GLY A 8 15.18 6.20 -2.90
C GLY A 8 14.39 6.59 -1.65
N GLU A 9 14.26 7.89 -1.42
CA GLU A 9 13.49 8.44 -0.31
C GLU A 9 12.00 8.17 -0.56
N VAL A 10 11.34 7.50 0.39
CA VAL A 10 9.91 7.20 0.32
C VAL A 10 9.17 8.07 1.34
N LEU A 11 8.31 8.94 0.84
CA LEU A 11 7.42 9.77 1.63
C LEU A 11 6.14 9.00 1.93
N PHE A 12 5.60 9.15 3.13
CA PHE A 12 4.37 8.49 3.55
C PHE A 12 3.30 9.47 3.98
N GLU A 13 2.07 9.26 3.51
CA GLU A 13 0.87 9.95 3.98
C GLU A 13 -0.03 8.98 4.75
N PHE A 14 -0.55 9.41 5.89
CA PHE A 14 -1.50 8.64 6.70
C PHE A 14 -2.82 9.39 6.77
N GLN A 15 -3.90 8.77 6.31
CA GLN A 15 -5.24 9.34 6.38
C GLN A 15 -6.21 8.37 7.05
N ARG A 16 -6.74 8.77 8.21
CA ARG A 16 -7.77 8.00 8.90
C ARG A 16 -9.14 8.33 8.31
N VAL A 17 -9.84 7.29 7.84
CA VAL A 17 -11.20 7.38 7.30
C VAL A 17 -12.09 6.43 8.08
N GLY A 18 -12.72 6.95 9.14
CA GLY A 18 -13.54 6.17 10.07
C GLY A 18 -12.75 5.01 10.71
N SER A 19 -13.16 3.79 10.41
CA SER A 19 -12.53 2.55 10.90
C SER A 19 -11.32 2.09 10.08
N TYR A 20 -10.94 2.82 9.02
CA TYR A 20 -9.82 2.49 8.14
C TYR A 20 -8.68 3.51 8.24
N LEU A 21 -7.45 3.04 8.01
CA LEU A 21 -6.27 3.86 7.82
C LEU A 21 -5.77 3.66 6.39
N ARG A 22 -5.72 4.75 5.63
CA ARG A 22 -5.08 4.81 4.31
C ARG A 22 -3.62 5.22 4.51
N VAL A 23 -2.74 4.52 3.81
CA VAL A 23 -1.31 4.79 3.76
C VAL A 23 -0.92 4.96 2.31
N THR A 24 -0.45 6.15 1.96
CA THR A 24 0.12 6.45 0.64
C THR A 24 1.63 6.44 0.76
N ALA A 25 2.32 5.71 -0.10
CA ALA A 25 3.78 5.72 -0.20
C ALA A 25 4.18 6.31 -1.56
N ILE A 26 5.07 7.29 -1.54
CA ILE A 26 5.48 8.07 -2.71
C ILE A 26 7.00 8.00 -2.81
N ASP A 27 7.52 7.52 -3.93
CA ASP A 27 8.94 7.58 -4.21
C ASP A 27 9.32 9.00 -4.66
N ALA A 28 10.17 9.68 -3.90
CA ALA A 28 10.52 11.09 -4.13
C ALA A 28 11.31 11.33 -5.42
N LYS A 29 11.94 10.28 -5.97
CA LYS A 29 12.77 10.37 -7.18
C LYS A 29 11.97 10.18 -8.46
N THR A 30 11.08 9.19 -8.47
CA THR A 30 10.31 8.78 -9.65
C THR A 30 8.90 9.36 -9.67
N GLY A 31 8.41 9.85 -8.51
CA GLY A 31 7.04 10.31 -8.35
C GLY A 31 6.00 9.19 -8.35
N VAL A 32 6.43 7.91 -8.35
CA VAL A 32 5.49 6.78 -8.29
C VAL A 32 4.84 6.74 -6.92
N GLU A 33 3.51 6.71 -6.91
CA GLU A 33 2.70 6.64 -5.70
C GLU A 33 1.86 5.37 -5.66
N VAL A 34 1.70 4.82 -4.45
CA VAL A 34 0.80 3.69 -4.20
C VAL A 34 0.03 3.90 -2.91
N THR A 35 -1.25 3.54 -2.91
CA THR A 35 -2.08 3.54 -1.70
C THR A 35 -2.41 2.13 -1.24
N VAL A 36 -2.39 1.95 0.07
CA VAL A 36 -2.85 0.77 0.80
C VAL A 36 -3.85 1.23 1.87
N ALA A 37 -4.88 0.44 2.14
CA ALA A 37 -5.82 0.72 3.21
C ALA A 37 -6.03 -0.55 4.06
N GLY A 38 -6.19 -0.37 5.36
CA GLY A 38 -6.54 -1.45 6.27
C GLY A 38 -7.21 -0.94 7.54
N PRO A 39 -7.49 -1.82 8.52
CA PRO A 39 -8.13 -1.43 9.77
C PRO A 39 -7.30 -0.36 10.49
N ALA A 40 -7.94 0.72 10.95
CA ALA A 40 -7.29 1.77 11.73
C ALA A 40 -6.82 1.29 13.10
N THR A 41 -7.40 0.19 13.60
CA THR A 41 -7.00 -0.49 14.84
C THR A 41 -5.87 -1.49 14.64
N GLY A 42 -5.48 -1.78 13.39
CA GLY A 42 -4.38 -2.68 13.08
C GLY A 42 -3.01 -2.00 13.17
N SER A 43 -1.95 -2.77 12.93
CA SER A 43 -0.58 -2.27 12.97
C SER A 43 -0.30 -1.33 11.80
N GLN A 44 -0.16 -0.03 12.08
CA GLN A 44 0.26 0.99 11.10
C GLN A 44 1.57 0.60 10.40
N GLU A 45 2.50 -0.03 11.13
CA GLU A 45 3.77 -0.50 10.57
C GLU A 45 3.57 -1.59 9.50
N LEU A 46 2.57 -2.46 9.67
CA LEU A 46 2.24 -3.47 8.65
C LEU A 46 1.76 -2.78 7.37
N LEU A 47 0.90 -1.77 7.49
CA LEU A 47 0.41 -1.00 6.34
C LEU A 47 1.55 -0.25 5.63
N LYS A 48 2.50 0.32 6.39
CA LYS A 48 3.72 0.91 5.83
C LYS A 48 4.52 -0.12 5.03
N ARG A 49 4.81 -1.29 5.61
CA ARG A 49 5.56 -2.38 4.93
C ARG A 49 4.84 -2.86 3.66
N THR A 50 3.53 -3.03 3.72
CA THR A 50 2.72 -3.38 2.55
C THR A 50 2.79 -2.31 1.46
N ALA A 51 2.75 -1.02 1.84
CA ALA A 51 2.87 0.08 0.89
C ALA A 51 4.25 0.11 0.22
N ILE A 52 5.34 -0.09 0.96
CA ILE A 52 6.70 -0.20 0.40
C ILE A 52 6.79 -1.36 -0.60
N ASN A 53 6.28 -2.54 -0.23
CA ASN A 53 6.32 -3.71 -1.11
C ASN A 53 5.53 -3.48 -2.39
N LYS A 54 4.34 -2.86 -2.29
CA LYS A 54 3.53 -2.48 -3.45
C LYS A 54 4.25 -1.45 -4.32
N LEU A 55 4.92 -0.48 -3.72
CA LEU A 55 5.68 0.56 -4.43
C LEU A 55 6.82 -0.07 -5.24
N ARG A 56 7.61 -0.96 -4.63
CA ARG A 56 8.68 -1.72 -5.32
C ARG A 56 8.13 -2.58 -6.46
N PHE A 57 7.01 -3.26 -6.23
CA PHE A 57 6.36 -4.07 -7.26
C PHE A 57 5.91 -3.23 -8.45
N VAL A 58 5.30 -2.06 -8.21
CA VAL A 58 4.86 -1.15 -9.28
C VAL A 58 6.07 -0.57 -10.03
N GLN A 59 7.13 -0.18 -9.34
CA GLN A 59 8.37 0.29 -9.97
C GLN A 59 8.97 -0.78 -10.89
N ASN A 60 9.08 -2.02 -10.42
CA ASN A 60 9.57 -3.14 -11.23
C ASN A 60 8.63 -3.42 -12.42
N LYS A 61 7.31 -3.42 -12.19
CA LYS A 61 6.32 -3.66 -13.24
C LYS A 61 6.30 -2.55 -14.30
N ASN A 62 6.51 -1.30 -13.93
CA ASN A 62 6.62 -0.20 -14.88
C ASN A 62 7.90 -0.29 -15.72
N ALA A 63 8.96 -0.91 -15.19
CA ALA A 63 10.15 -1.24 -15.98
C ALA A 63 9.88 -2.38 -16.98
N GLU A 64 8.89 -3.24 -16.74
CA GLU A 64 8.64 -4.48 -17.52
C GLU A 64 7.31 -4.49 -18.34
N GLY A 65 6.47 -3.44 -18.29
CA GLY A 65 5.24 -3.31 -19.09
C GLY A 65 3.92 -3.61 -18.34
N GLY A 66 3.03 -2.61 -18.24
CA GLY A 66 1.77 -2.59 -17.44
C GLY A 66 0.70 -3.63 -17.83
N SER A 67 -0.05 -4.25 -16.90
CA SER A 67 -1.37 -3.76 -16.40
C SER A 67 -1.85 -4.52 -15.13
N PRO A 68 -2.87 -4.01 -14.38
CA PRO A 68 -2.92 -4.03 -12.91
C PRO A 68 -3.89 -5.03 -12.27
N ALA A 69 -3.56 -5.52 -11.06
CA ALA A 69 -4.51 -6.16 -10.14
C ALA A 69 -4.16 -5.77 -8.69
N GLY A 70 -4.34 -4.50 -8.36
CA GLY A 70 -3.96 -3.90 -7.08
C GLY A 70 -5.14 -3.63 -6.14
N GLY A 71 -6.15 -4.49 -6.13
CA GLY A 71 -7.14 -4.53 -5.07
C GLY A 71 -6.70 -5.57 -4.05
N ALA A 72 -6.34 -5.15 -2.84
CA ALA A 72 -6.40 -6.04 -1.69
C ALA A 72 -7.87 -6.47 -1.56
N GLY A 73 -8.25 -7.53 -2.28
CA GLY A 73 -9.46 -8.27 -2.02
C GLY A 73 -9.34 -8.68 -0.57
N LYS A 74 -10.14 -8.04 0.28
CA LYS A 74 -10.66 -8.73 1.45
C LYS A 74 -11.03 -10.14 0.94
N PRO A 75 -10.55 -11.26 1.50
CA PRO A 75 -11.36 -12.46 1.41
C PRO A 75 -12.69 -12.05 2.04
N GLY A 76 -13.69 -11.76 1.20
CA GLY A 76 -15.04 -11.59 1.68
C GLY A 76 -15.39 -12.83 2.52
N PRO A 77 -16.16 -12.69 3.60
CA PRO A 77 -16.64 -13.87 4.31
C PRO A 77 -17.33 -14.76 3.27
N LYS A 78 -16.82 -15.99 3.08
CA LYS A 78 -17.50 -17.01 2.28
C LYS A 78 -18.94 -17.09 2.80
N GLY A 79 -19.87 -16.95 1.86
CA GLY A 79 -21.27 -16.64 2.13
C GLY A 79 -21.92 -17.54 3.17
N ARG A 80 -22.92 -16.96 3.84
CA ARG A 80 -24.00 -17.71 4.48
C ARG A 80 -24.60 -18.66 3.46
N GLY A 81 -24.51 -19.95 3.73
CA GLY A 81 -25.29 -21.00 3.08
C GLY A 81 -25.79 -21.91 4.18
N GLY A 82 -27.07 -21.80 4.52
CA GLY A 82 -27.71 -22.69 5.47
C GLY A 82 -27.71 -24.12 4.93
N LEU A 83 -27.58 -25.08 5.84
CA LEU A 83 -27.99 -26.46 5.64
C LEU A 83 -28.47 -26.99 6.99
N TYR A 84 -29.77 -27.32 7.00
CA TYR A 84 -30.57 -28.12 7.93
C TYR A 84 -30.56 -27.77 9.43
#